data_AF-A0A8S4S8E3-F1
#
_entry.id   AF-A0A8S4S8E3-F1
#
_cell.length_a   1.000
_cell.length_b   1.000
_cell.length_c   1.000
_cell.angle_alpha   90.00
_cell.angle_beta   90.00
_cell.angle_gamma   90.00
#
_symmetry.space_group_name_H-M   'P 1'
#
loop_
_entity.id
_entity.type
_entity.pdbx_description
1 polymer ?
#
loop_
_entity_poly.entity_id
_entity_poly.type
_entity_poly.pdbx_seq_one_letter_code
_entity_poly.pdbx_strand_id
1 'polypeptide(L)'
;MRNLQQSDIDDFPKDQVWACSQYLTARTFDSLQEMFSSTKLIQDWFTDCAKVISGVCGESVEWVTPLGLPVLQPYYRRGSPTGNAAQHSPAAPIDLHQRPCTMKQRNAFPPNFIHSLDSSHMMLTALHCEASAVTFVSVHDCFWTHPDTVDQMNQICREQFVALHSQPILENLSDFLVKRYSYPESELEDGTVGAANKGRVNLLLKKVPEKGNFDIKSVLDSVYFFS
;
A
#
# COMPACT_ATOMS: atom_id res chain seq x y z
N MET A 1 -21.17 0.29 -12.97
CA MET A 1 -19.90 0.73 -13.58
C MET A 1 -19.77 0.09 -14.96
N ARG A 2 -19.78 0.87 -16.05
CA ARG A 2 -19.36 0.37 -17.37
C ARG A 2 -17.83 0.43 -17.39
N ASN A 3 -17.17 -0.70 -17.61
CA ASN A 3 -15.74 -0.72 -17.92
C ASN A 3 -15.59 -0.01 -19.27
N LEU A 4 -15.02 1.20 -19.28
CA LEU A 4 -14.65 1.88 -20.53
C LEU A 4 -13.38 1.23 -21.06
N GLN A 5 -13.55 0.12 -21.74
CA GLN A 5 -12.47 -0.53 -22.47
C GLN A 5 -12.43 0.09 -23.86
N GLN A 6 -11.25 0.44 -24.40
CA GLN A 6 -11.14 1.08 -25.73
C GLN A 6 -11.80 0.26 -26.86
N SER A 7 -12.04 -1.04 -26.63
CA SER A 7 -12.80 -1.94 -27.51
C SER A 7 -14.28 -1.56 -27.68
N ASP A 8 -14.82 -0.75 -26.77
CA ASP A 8 -16.25 -0.41 -26.68
C ASP A 8 -16.57 0.92 -27.37
N ILE A 9 -15.57 1.54 -28.02
CA ILE A 9 -15.72 2.72 -28.86
C ILE A 9 -15.82 2.24 -30.31
N ASP A 10 -17.03 2.28 -30.88
CA ASP A 10 -17.33 1.72 -32.20
C ASP A 10 -16.47 2.32 -33.33
N ASP A 11 -16.08 3.59 -33.20
CA ASP A 11 -15.26 4.31 -34.20
C ASP A 11 -13.74 4.15 -33.99
N PHE A 12 -13.29 3.38 -32.98
CA PHE A 12 -11.87 3.21 -32.70
C PHE A 12 -11.25 2.05 -33.51
N PRO A 13 -10.07 2.24 -34.16
CA PRO A 13 -9.42 1.19 -34.93
C PRO A 13 -8.99 0.01 -34.03
N LYS A 14 -9.73 -1.11 -34.15
CA LYS A 14 -9.59 -2.28 -33.28
C LYS A 14 -8.23 -2.98 -33.38
N ASP A 15 -7.57 -2.86 -34.54
CA ASP A 15 -6.23 -3.37 -34.80
C ASP A 15 -5.14 -2.62 -34.01
N GLN A 16 -5.40 -1.38 -33.59
CA GLN A 16 -4.43 -0.54 -32.86
C GLN A 16 -4.64 -0.53 -31.35
N VAL A 17 -5.69 -1.18 -30.83
CA VAL A 17 -6.06 -1.17 -29.40
C VAL A 17 -4.89 -1.54 -28.50
N TRP A 18 -4.09 -2.54 -28.86
CA TRP A 18 -2.96 -2.94 -28.02
C TRP A 18 -1.84 -1.89 -27.99
N ALA A 19 -1.43 -1.36 -29.15
CA ALA A 19 -0.39 -0.35 -29.23
C ALA A 19 -0.83 0.97 -28.56
N CYS A 20 -2.07 1.39 -28.81
CA CYS A 20 -2.64 2.61 -28.22
C CYS A 20 -2.85 2.48 -26.71
N SER A 21 -3.29 1.31 -26.20
CA SER A 21 -3.44 1.10 -24.75
C SER A 21 -2.10 1.15 -24.03
N GLN A 22 -1.04 0.60 -24.62
CA GLN A 22 0.31 0.73 -24.07
C GLN A 22 0.81 2.18 -24.07
N TYR A 23 0.62 2.89 -25.19
CA TYR A 23 0.99 4.29 -25.29
C TYR A 23 0.25 5.15 -24.27
N LEU A 24 -1.07 4.97 -24.14
CA LEU A 24 -1.88 5.69 -23.15
C LEU A 24 -1.49 5.33 -21.72
N THR A 25 -1.18 4.06 -21.45
CA THR A 25 -0.68 3.64 -20.14
C THR A 25 0.61 4.40 -19.81
N ALA A 26 1.58 4.40 -20.72
CA ALA A 26 2.84 5.11 -20.53
C ALA A 26 2.62 6.62 -20.29
N ARG A 27 1.83 7.28 -21.15
CA ARG A 27 1.53 8.71 -21.00
C ARG A 27 0.76 9.05 -19.72
N THR A 28 -0.16 8.19 -19.31
CA THR A 28 -0.90 8.37 -18.05
C THR A 28 0.05 8.28 -16.86
N PHE A 29 0.97 7.32 -16.85
CA PHE A 29 1.99 7.22 -15.81
C PHE A 29 2.94 8.42 -15.81
N ASP A 30 3.38 8.89 -16.98
CA ASP A 30 4.21 10.08 -17.09
C ASP A 30 3.51 11.31 -16.48
N SER A 31 2.24 11.55 -16.85
CA SER A 31 1.45 12.65 -16.30
C SER A 31 1.22 12.54 -14.78
N LEU A 32 0.91 11.34 -14.28
CA LEU A 32 0.74 11.12 -12.83
C LEU A 32 2.03 11.38 -12.05
N GLN A 33 3.18 11.01 -12.60
CA GLN A 33 4.48 11.25 -11.96
C GLN A 33 4.83 12.74 -11.93
N GLU A 34 4.46 13.50 -12.95
CA GLU A 34 4.65 14.95 -12.98
C GLU A 34 3.75 15.65 -11.95
N MET A 35 2.49 15.19 -11.81
CA MET A 35 1.52 15.78 -10.89
C MET A 35 1.76 15.42 -9.41
N PHE A 36 2.27 14.22 -9.11
CA PHE A 36 2.35 13.68 -7.74
C PHE A 36 3.78 13.25 -7.36
N SER A 37 4.71 14.20 -7.42
CA SER A 37 6.13 13.96 -7.12
C SER A 37 6.36 13.41 -5.69
N SER A 38 5.68 13.94 -4.68
CA SER A 38 5.78 13.43 -3.29
C SER A 38 5.26 12.00 -3.13
N THR A 39 4.14 11.66 -3.78
CA THR A 39 3.59 10.30 -3.75
C THR A 39 4.57 9.30 -4.36
N LYS A 40 5.25 9.68 -5.44
CA LYS A 40 6.29 8.87 -6.06
C LYS A 40 7.45 8.59 -5.10
N LEU A 41 7.91 9.58 -4.35
CA LEU A 41 9.00 9.39 -3.37
C LEU A 41 8.62 8.37 -2.28
N ILE A 42 7.37 8.39 -1.81
CA ILE A 42 6.87 7.42 -0.84
C ILE A 42 6.78 6.02 -1.46
N GLN A 43 6.25 5.92 -2.69
CA GLN A 43 6.14 4.65 -3.41
C GLN A 43 7.52 4.02 -3.69
N ASP A 44 8.51 4.83 -4.09
CA ASP A 44 9.88 4.39 -4.32
C ASP A 44 10.51 3.91 -3.00
N TRP A 45 10.33 4.67 -1.91
CA TRP A 45 10.81 4.28 -0.59
C TRP A 45 10.20 2.94 -0.13
N PHE A 46 8.90 2.75 -0.28
CA PHE A 46 8.24 1.46 -0.01
C PHE A 46 8.82 0.33 -0.85
N THR A 47 8.93 0.54 -2.17
CA THR A 47 9.44 -0.48 -3.10
C THR A 47 10.87 -0.90 -2.74
N ASP A 48 11.72 0.07 -2.40
CA ASP A 48 13.10 -0.19 -2.01
C ASP A 48 13.19 -0.90 -0.65
N CYS A 49 12.40 -0.48 0.35
CA CYS A 49 12.32 -1.14 1.65
C CYS A 49 11.94 -2.62 1.49
N ALA A 50 10.85 -2.90 0.77
CA ALA A 50 10.39 -4.26 0.53
C ALA A 50 11.40 -5.10 -0.25
N LYS A 51 12.13 -4.49 -1.20
CA LYS A 51 13.21 -5.16 -1.94
C LYS A 51 14.36 -5.57 -1.04
N VAL A 52 14.80 -4.72 -0.10
CA VAL A 52 15.90 -5.07 0.81
C VAL A 52 15.48 -6.04 1.90
N ILE A 53 14.28 -5.90 2.47
CA ILE A 53 13.73 -6.82 3.48
C ILE A 53 13.66 -8.23 2.90
N SER A 54 13.02 -8.40 1.74
CA SER A 54 12.88 -9.72 1.13
C SER A 54 14.15 -10.25 0.46
N GLY A 55 15.02 -9.37 -0.04
CA GLY A 55 16.23 -9.76 -0.79
C GLY A 55 17.45 -10.02 0.10
N VAL A 56 17.65 -9.20 1.14
CA VAL A 56 18.82 -9.25 2.04
C VAL A 56 18.46 -9.98 3.33
N CYS A 57 17.37 -9.59 4.00
CA CYS A 57 16.94 -10.26 5.23
C CYS A 57 16.32 -11.63 4.95
N GLY A 58 15.75 -11.81 3.76
CA GLY A 58 15.11 -13.06 3.37
C GLY A 58 13.74 -13.24 4.03
N GLU A 59 13.13 -12.16 4.50
CA GLU A 59 11.87 -12.15 5.24
C GLU A 59 10.74 -11.49 4.44
N SER A 60 9.50 -11.84 4.76
CA SER A 60 8.33 -11.17 4.22
C SER A 60 8.17 -9.79 4.84
N VAL A 61 7.58 -8.84 4.12
CA VAL A 61 7.27 -7.52 4.67
C VAL A 61 6.06 -7.63 5.58
N GLU A 62 6.20 -7.04 6.77
CA GLU A 62 5.17 -6.95 7.81
C GLU A 62 5.07 -5.50 8.30
N TRP A 63 3.89 -5.12 8.78
CA TRP A 63 3.65 -3.86 9.47
C TRP A 63 2.44 -3.98 10.39
N VAL A 64 2.18 -2.92 11.16
CA VAL A 64 0.99 -2.80 12.00
C VAL A 64 0.23 -1.55 11.55
N THR A 65 -1.08 -1.67 11.34
CA THR A 65 -1.91 -0.50 10.97
C THR A 65 -2.00 0.48 12.15
N PRO A 66 -2.39 1.75 11.92
CA PRO A 66 -2.64 2.70 13.01
C PRO A 66 -3.69 2.24 14.04
N LEU A 67 -4.53 1.25 13.69
CA LEU A 67 -5.49 0.62 14.60
C LEU A 67 -4.93 -0.62 15.33
N GLY A 68 -3.65 -0.93 15.18
CA GLY A 68 -3.00 -2.05 15.86
C GLY A 68 -3.16 -3.41 15.18
N LEU A 69 -3.67 -3.47 13.94
CA LEU A 69 -3.83 -4.72 13.22
C LEU A 69 -2.51 -5.12 12.53
N PRO A 70 -1.91 -6.28 12.85
CA PRO A 70 -0.73 -6.77 12.12
C PRO A 70 -1.09 -7.22 10.71
N VAL A 71 -0.27 -6.85 9.73
CA VAL A 71 -0.40 -7.22 8.33
C VAL A 71 0.90 -7.84 7.84
N LEU A 72 0.80 -8.97 7.12
CA LEU A 72 1.91 -9.70 6.53
C LEU A 72 1.64 -9.94 5.05
N GLN A 73 2.66 -9.77 4.20
CA GLN A 73 2.58 -10.12 2.78
C GLN A 73 2.91 -11.60 2.53
N PRO A 74 1.95 -12.46 2.12
CA PRO A 74 2.16 -13.89 2.00
C PRO A 74 2.77 -14.31 0.64
N TYR A 75 3.71 -13.52 0.10
CA TYR A 75 4.28 -13.79 -1.21
C TYR A 75 5.59 -14.55 -1.11
N TYR A 76 5.49 -15.88 -1.20
CA TYR A 76 6.61 -16.81 -1.20
C TYR A 76 6.90 -17.36 -2.61
N ARG A 77 8.14 -17.79 -2.85
CA ARG A 77 8.48 -18.48 -4.11
C ARG A 77 7.80 -19.83 -4.12
N ARG A 78 7.02 -20.15 -5.16
CA ARG A 78 6.50 -21.51 -5.34
C ARG A 78 7.69 -22.46 -5.49
N GLY A 79 7.65 -23.59 -4.78
CA GLY A 79 8.57 -24.69 -5.03
C GLY A 79 8.52 -25.09 -6.51
N SER A 80 9.68 -25.49 -7.06
CA SER A 80 9.72 -26.11 -8.39
C SER A 80 8.77 -27.31 -8.38
N PRO A 81 7.89 -27.51 -9.39
CA PRO A 81 7.14 -28.74 -9.50
C PRO A 81 8.13 -29.86 -9.84
N THR A 82 8.73 -30.46 -8.81
CA THR A 82 9.49 -31.70 -8.95
C THR A 82 8.47 -32.82 -9.11
N GLY A 83 8.13 -33.13 -10.36
CA GLY A 83 7.36 -34.31 -10.74
C GLY A 83 6.11 -34.00 -11.55
N ASN A 84 5.85 -34.84 -12.55
CA ASN A 84 4.69 -34.86 -13.44
C ASN A 84 3.36 -35.13 -12.69
N ALA A 85 2.97 -34.28 -11.74
CA ALA A 85 1.66 -34.33 -11.11
C ALA A 85 0.74 -33.33 -11.81
N ALA A 86 0.25 -33.72 -12.98
CA ALA A 86 -0.96 -33.16 -13.55
C ALA A 86 -2.14 -33.59 -12.67
N GLN A 87 -2.39 -32.90 -11.55
CA GLN A 87 -3.63 -33.05 -10.79
C GLN A 87 -3.82 -31.88 -9.82
N HIS A 88 -4.87 -31.13 -10.09
CA HIS A 88 -5.63 -30.25 -9.21
C HIS A 88 -5.41 -30.57 -7.73
N SER A 89 -4.41 -29.93 -7.13
CA SER A 89 -4.18 -29.98 -5.70
C SER A 89 -4.62 -28.62 -5.13
N PRO A 90 -5.46 -28.59 -4.08
CA PRO A 90 -5.80 -27.35 -3.40
C PRO A 90 -4.49 -26.68 -2.97
N ALA A 91 -4.42 -25.36 -3.12
CA ALA A 91 -3.22 -24.57 -2.86
C ALA A 91 -2.55 -25.06 -1.58
N ALA A 92 -1.32 -25.58 -1.72
CA ALA A 92 -0.55 -26.05 -0.58
C ALA A 92 -0.53 -24.96 0.51
N PRO A 93 -0.59 -25.33 1.80
CA PRO A 93 -0.49 -24.37 2.89
C PRO A 93 0.71 -23.43 2.68
N ILE A 94 0.55 -22.15 2.99
CA ILE A 94 1.66 -21.18 2.93
C ILE A 94 2.76 -21.69 3.86
N ASP A 95 3.81 -22.22 3.27
CA ASP A 95 5.00 -22.64 3.99
C ASP A 95 5.84 -21.40 4.29
N LEU A 96 5.74 -20.90 5.53
CA LEU A 96 6.49 -19.75 6.03
C LEU A 96 8.02 -19.96 6.00
N HIS A 97 8.49 -21.20 5.78
CA HIS A 97 9.91 -21.51 5.62
C HIS A 97 10.43 -21.30 4.20
N GLN A 98 9.55 -21.02 3.22
CA GLN A 98 9.97 -20.70 1.86
C GLN A 98 10.54 -19.29 1.76
N ARG A 99 11.52 -19.10 0.87
CA ARG A 99 12.05 -17.75 0.63
C ARG A 99 10.96 -16.85 0.02
N PRO A 100 10.85 -15.59 0.47
CA PRO A 100 9.96 -14.61 -0.12
C PRO A 100 10.23 -14.40 -1.62
N CYS A 101 9.17 -14.12 -2.37
CA CYS A 101 9.26 -13.68 -3.75
C CYS A 101 9.48 -12.16 -3.79
N THR A 102 10.75 -11.73 -3.84
CA THR A 102 11.16 -10.31 -3.82
C THR A 102 10.38 -9.43 -4.80
N MET A 103 10.15 -9.92 -6.02
CA MET A 103 9.39 -9.19 -7.04
C MET A 103 7.94 -8.93 -6.63
N LYS A 104 7.28 -9.89 -5.98
CA LYS A 104 5.89 -9.74 -5.55
C LYS A 104 5.79 -8.91 -4.28
N GLN A 105 6.67 -9.14 -3.30
CA GLN A 105 6.78 -8.34 -2.08
C GLN A 105 6.90 -6.86 -2.41
N ARG A 106 7.91 -6.49 -3.23
CA ARG A 106 8.17 -5.08 -3.58
C ARG A 106 7.03 -4.43 -4.36
N ASN A 107 6.43 -5.13 -5.32
CA ASN A 107 5.41 -4.55 -6.19
C ASN A 107 4.05 -4.42 -5.46
N ALA A 108 3.80 -5.27 -4.47
CA ALA A 108 2.55 -5.29 -3.72
C ALA A 108 2.61 -4.46 -2.43
N PHE A 109 3.80 -4.10 -1.93
CA PHE A 109 3.89 -3.39 -0.66
C PHE A 109 3.23 -2.01 -0.69
N PRO A 110 3.51 -1.11 -1.68
CA PRO A 110 2.82 0.17 -1.76
C PRO A 110 1.28 0.06 -1.78
N PRO A 111 0.64 -0.71 -2.70
CA PRO A 111 -0.82 -0.79 -2.71
C PRO A 111 -1.39 -1.45 -1.46
N ASN A 112 -0.76 -2.50 -0.93
CA ASN A 112 -1.26 -3.16 0.29
C ASN A 112 -1.19 -2.24 1.51
N PHE A 113 -0.14 -1.42 1.62
CA PHE A 113 -0.02 -0.46 2.70
C PHE A 113 -1.12 0.61 2.62
N ILE A 114 -1.36 1.19 1.43
CA ILE A 114 -2.44 2.17 1.23
C ILE A 114 -3.81 1.55 1.52
N HIS A 115 -4.11 0.36 1.01
CA HIS A 115 -5.37 -0.32 1.33
C HIS A 115 -5.57 -0.57 2.83
N SER A 116 -4.47 -0.78 3.58
CA SER A 116 -4.54 -0.93 5.04
C SER A 116 -4.87 0.39 5.75
N LEU A 117 -4.47 1.54 5.19
CA LEU A 117 -4.87 2.86 5.66
C LEU A 117 -6.32 3.18 5.30
N ASP A 118 -6.76 2.88 4.08
CA ASP A 118 -8.16 3.03 3.65
C ASP A 118 -9.08 2.19 4.55
N SER A 119 -8.67 0.96 4.87
CA SER A 119 -9.38 0.10 5.82
C SER A 119 -9.43 0.70 7.22
N SER A 120 -8.33 1.31 7.68
CA SER A 120 -8.28 1.96 8.99
C SER A 120 -9.20 3.18 9.05
N HIS A 121 -9.23 4.00 8.00
CA HIS A 121 -10.11 5.16 7.88
C HIS A 121 -11.59 4.76 7.84
N MET A 122 -11.92 3.73 7.07
CA MET A 122 -13.26 3.16 6.99
C MET A 122 -13.73 2.61 8.35
N MET A 123 -12.87 1.87 9.06
CA MET A 123 -13.19 1.34 10.39
C MET A 123 -13.40 2.47 11.42
N LEU A 124 -12.53 3.49 11.44
CA LEU A 124 -12.70 4.66 12.32
C LEU A 124 -14.01 5.38 12.02
N THR A 125 -14.32 5.61 10.74
CA THR A 125 -15.57 6.25 10.32
C THR A 125 -16.77 5.44 10.79
N ALA A 126 -16.75 4.12 10.59
CA ALA A 126 -17.83 3.23 11.04
C ALA A 126 -18.07 3.31 12.56
N LEU A 127 -17.01 3.23 13.37
CA LEU A 127 -17.10 3.30 14.83
C LEU A 127 -17.66 4.64 15.32
N HIS A 128 -17.24 5.75 14.71
CA HIS A 128 -17.72 7.08 15.08
C HIS A 128 -19.14 7.36 14.58
N CYS A 129 -19.53 6.81 13.42
CA CYS A 129 -20.91 6.80 12.96
C CYS A 129 -21.81 6.03 13.94
N GLU A 130 -21.40 4.82 14.35
CA GLU A 130 -22.14 4.02 15.34
C GLU A 130 -22.32 4.77 16.67
N ALA A 131 -21.25 5.37 17.19
CA ALA A 131 -21.29 6.18 18.41
C ALA A 131 -22.21 7.42 18.28
N SER A 132 -22.44 7.90 17.05
CA SER A 132 -23.32 9.03 16.74
C SER A 132 -24.72 8.60 16.30
N ALA A 133 -25.06 7.31 16.43
CA ALA A 133 -26.31 6.71 15.97
C ALA A 133 -26.59 6.88 14.46
N VAL A 134 -25.53 6.94 13.65
CA VAL A 134 -25.59 6.96 12.19
C VAL A 134 -25.41 5.52 11.67
N THR A 135 -26.42 4.99 10.97
CA THR A 135 -26.30 3.70 10.28
C THR A 135 -25.20 3.80 9.22
N PHE A 136 -24.23 2.89 9.25
CA PHE A 136 -23.10 2.91 8.33
C PHE A 136 -22.88 1.54 7.68
N VAL A 137 -22.68 1.54 6.37
CA VAL A 137 -22.22 0.38 5.60
C VAL A 137 -21.15 0.87 4.63
N SER A 138 -20.13 0.05 4.37
CA SER A 138 -19.11 0.36 3.37
C SER A 138 -18.98 -0.75 2.33
N VAL A 139 -18.70 -0.34 1.10
CA VAL A 139 -18.16 -1.20 0.05
C VAL A 139 -16.82 -0.60 -0.35
N HIS A 140 -15.75 -1.06 0.30
CA HIS A 140 -14.41 -0.46 0.18
C HIS A 140 -14.41 1.04 0.53
N ASP A 141 -14.14 1.89 -0.45
CA ASP A 141 -14.08 3.36 -0.38
C ASP A 141 -15.45 4.04 -0.55
N CYS A 142 -16.52 3.27 -0.74
CA CYS A 142 -17.88 3.79 -0.86
C CYS A 142 -18.61 3.69 0.49
N PHE A 143 -18.99 4.82 1.08
CA PHE A 143 -19.66 4.88 2.38
C PHE A 143 -21.14 5.19 2.24
N TRP A 144 -21.98 4.35 2.85
CA TRP A 144 -23.44 4.38 2.71
C TRP A 144 -24.10 4.61 4.07
N THR A 145 -25.13 5.44 4.07
CA THR A 145 -25.98 5.75 5.22
C THR A 145 -27.40 6.11 4.75
N HIS A 146 -28.29 6.47 5.67
CA HIS A 146 -29.62 6.97 5.30
C HIS A 146 -29.55 8.41 4.78
N PRO A 147 -30.47 8.83 3.87
CA PRO A 147 -30.41 10.16 3.25
C PRO A 147 -30.40 11.34 4.24
N ASP A 148 -31.04 11.17 5.41
CA ASP A 148 -31.13 12.17 6.47
C ASP A 148 -29.85 12.34 7.30
N THR A 149 -28.89 11.41 7.19
CA THR A 149 -27.66 11.36 7.98
C THR A 149 -26.38 11.49 7.15
N VAL A 150 -26.51 11.76 5.84
CA VAL A 150 -25.39 11.94 4.90
C VAL A 150 -24.44 13.06 5.35
N ASP A 151 -24.97 14.22 5.75
CA ASP A 151 -24.15 15.36 6.17
C ASP A 151 -23.32 15.01 7.41
N GLN A 152 -23.92 14.31 8.37
CA GLN A 152 -23.26 13.87 9.60
C GLN A 152 -22.19 12.81 9.31
N MET A 153 -22.48 11.83 8.45
CA MET A 153 -21.49 10.85 8.00
C MET A 153 -20.32 11.53 7.28
N ASN A 154 -20.57 12.51 6.43
CA ASN A 154 -19.52 13.25 5.71
C ASN A 154 -18.65 14.10 6.65
N GLN A 155 -19.23 14.65 7.71
CA GLN A 155 -18.45 15.31 8.76
C GLN A 155 -17.54 14.30 9.47
N ILE A 156 -18.10 13.19 9.95
CA ILE A 156 -17.33 12.14 10.64
C ILE A 156 -16.22 11.59 9.73
N CYS A 157 -16.52 11.32 8.47
CA CYS A 157 -15.54 10.83 7.48
C CYS A 157 -14.33 11.76 7.38
N ARG A 158 -14.55 13.07 7.22
CA ARG A 158 -13.47 14.07 7.14
C ARG A 158 -12.69 14.17 8.45
N GLU A 159 -13.39 14.18 9.59
CA GLU A 159 -12.76 14.21 10.91
C GLU A 159 -11.85 13.00 11.13
N GLN A 160 -12.31 11.79 10.78
CA GLN A 160 -11.52 10.57 10.94
C GLN A 160 -10.35 10.49 9.96
N PHE A 161 -10.50 11.03 8.74
CA PHE A 161 -9.39 11.13 7.79
C PHE A 161 -8.28 12.03 8.35
N VAL A 162 -8.66 13.22 8.83
CA VAL A 162 -7.71 14.18 9.42
C VAL A 162 -7.06 13.60 10.67
N ALA A 163 -7.84 12.95 11.55
CA ALA A 163 -7.31 12.32 12.76
C ALA A 163 -6.30 11.21 12.43
N LEU A 164 -6.60 10.36 11.44
CA LEU A 164 -5.71 9.29 10.99
C LEU A 164 -4.41 9.85 10.43
N HIS A 165 -4.49 10.75 9.44
CA HIS A 165 -3.33 11.29 8.73
C HIS A 165 -2.56 12.37 9.50
N SER A 166 -3.08 12.85 10.63
CA SER A 166 -2.32 13.68 11.57
C SER A 166 -1.31 12.87 12.39
N GLN A 167 -1.42 11.54 12.42
CA GLN A 167 -0.42 10.68 13.06
C GLN A 167 0.87 10.60 12.21
N PRO A 168 2.03 10.37 12.84
CA PRO A 168 3.29 10.20 12.13
C PRO A 168 3.40 8.79 11.51
N ILE A 169 2.51 8.47 10.55
CA ILE A 169 2.31 7.11 10.02
C ILE A 169 3.61 6.54 9.41
N LEU A 170 4.31 7.32 8.59
CA LEU A 170 5.52 6.85 7.90
C LEU A 170 6.69 6.70 8.87
N GLU A 171 6.79 7.58 9.86
CA GLU A 171 7.79 7.48 10.92
C GLU A 171 7.53 6.25 11.81
N ASN A 172 6.29 6.01 12.21
CA ASN A 172 5.90 4.81 12.97
C ASN A 172 6.19 3.52 12.18
N LEU A 173 5.94 3.53 10.87
CA LEU A 173 6.30 2.42 9.99
C LEU A 173 7.83 2.23 9.95
N SER A 174 8.59 3.31 9.74
CA SER A 174 10.05 3.28 9.75
C SER A 174 10.60 2.69 11.06
N ASP A 175 10.11 3.15 12.20
CA ASP A 175 10.51 2.64 13.52
C ASP A 175 10.21 1.15 13.68
N PHE A 176 9.03 0.71 13.23
CA PHE A 176 8.68 -0.71 13.20
C PHE A 176 9.64 -1.52 12.33
N LEU A 177 9.88 -1.08 11.09
CA LEU A 177 10.75 -1.77 10.14
C LEU A 177 12.19 -1.84 10.65
N VAL A 178 12.71 -0.74 11.21
CA VAL A 178 14.05 -0.69 11.82
C VAL A 178 14.11 -1.67 12.98
N LYS A 179 13.16 -1.63 13.91
CA LYS A 179 13.13 -2.55 15.05
C LYS A 179 13.10 -4.01 14.63
N ARG A 180 12.43 -4.34 13.53
CA ARG A 180 12.19 -5.72 13.08
C ARG A 180 13.28 -6.28 12.16
N TYR A 181 13.86 -5.45 11.29
CA TYR A 181 14.71 -5.90 10.18
C TYR A 181 16.10 -5.27 10.15
N SER A 182 16.42 -4.33 11.04
CA SER A 182 17.78 -3.76 11.11
C SER A 182 18.79 -4.74 11.73
N TYR A 183 20.05 -4.54 11.37
CA TYR A 183 21.18 -5.31 11.89
C TYR A 183 21.96 -4.53 12.95
N PRO A 184 22.51 -5.18 13.98
CA PRO A 184 23.37 -4.53 14.97
C PRO A 184 24.70 -4.09 14.37
N GLU A 185 25.35 -3.08 14.97
CA GLU A 185 26.62 -2.52 14.47
C GLU A 185 27.73 -3.56 14.34
N SER A 186 27.78 -4.54 15.25
CA SER A 186 28.73 -5.66 15.20
C SER A 186 28.66 -6.48 13.90
N GLU A 187 27.50 -6.51 13.23
CA GLU A 187 27.33 -7.21 11.95
C GLU A 187 27.66 -6.34 10.73
N LEU A 188 28.04 -5.07 10.94
CA LEU A 188 28.35 -4.09 9.89
C LEU A 188 29.85 -3.83 9.74
N GLU A 189 30.67 -4.23 10.70
CA GLU A 189 32.09 -3.87 10.78
C GLU A 189 33.02 -4.75 9.93
N ASP A 190 32.54 -5.91 9.47
CA ASP A 190 33.39 -6.97 8.93
C ASP A 190 33.94 -6.71 7.51
N GLY A 191 33.74 -5.52 6.94
CA GLY A 191 34.26 -5.11 5.62
C GLY A 191 33.77 -5.92 4.40
N THR A 192 32.95 -6.95 4.63
CA THR A 192 32.44 -7.83 3.58
C THR A 192 31.29 -7.20 2.78
N VAL A 193 31.03 -7.73 1.58
CA VAL A 193 29.85 -7.35 0.78
C VAL A 193 28.54 -7.62 1.54
N GLY A 194 28.52 -8.62 2.44
CA GLY A 194 27.38 -8.87 3.32
C GLY A 194 27.16 -7.73 4.31
N ALA A 195 28.21 -7.27 4.99
CA ALA A 195 28.16 -6.15 5.92
C ALA A 195 27.71 -4.85 5.25
N ALA A 196 28.21 -4.56 4.04
CA ALA A 196 27.78 -3.40 3.26
C ALA A 196 26.28 -3.44 2.88
N ASN A 197 25.76 -4.63 2.51
CA ASN A 197 24.34 -4.80 2.21
C ASN A 197 23.47 -4.62 3.45
N LYS A 198 23.88 -5.14 4.61
CA LYS A 198 23.19 -4.94 5.90
C LYS A 198 23.17 -3.46 6.30
N GLY A 199 24.28 -2.75 6.12
CA GLY A 199 24.35 -1.31 6.37
C GLY A 199 23.39 -0.51 5.48
N ARG A 200 23.24 -0.92 4.21
CA ARG A 200 22.26 -0.34 3.29
C ARG A 200 20.82 -0.58 3.72
N VAL A 201 20.51 -1.74 4.32
CA VAL A 201 19.18 -1.98 4.94
C VAL A 201 18.91 -0.93 6.01
N ASN A 202 19.80 -0.82 7.00
CA ASN A 202 19.63 0.10 8.12
C ASN A 202 19.45 1.57 7.67
N LEU A 203 20.23 2.01 6.69
CA LEU A 203 20.13 3.37 6.15
C LEU A 203 18.79 3.61 5.43
N LEU A 204 18.37 2.67 4.60
CA LEU A 204 17.18 2.82 3.78
C LEU A 204 15.90 2.83 4.61
N LEU A 205 15.80 1.94 5.61
CA LEU A 205 14.62 1.88 6.49
C LEU A 205 14.41 3.19 7.26
N LYS A 206 15.49 3.90 7.61
CA LYS A 206 15.44 5.20 8.31
C LYS A 206 15.19 6.40 7.39
N LYS A 207 15.29 6.23 6.06
CA LYS A 207 15.22 7.33 5.09
C LYS A 207 13.76 7.67 4.74
N VAL A 208 12.99 8.08 5.74
CA VAL A 208 11.60 8.49 5.57
C VAL A 208 11.51 9.72 4.65
N PRO A 209 10.67 9.71 3.61
CA PRO A 209 10.46 10.88 2.75
C PRO A 209 9.93 12.10 3.52
N GLU A 210 10.37 13.29 3.12
CA GLU A 210 9.92 14.53 3.74
C GLU A 210 8.46 14.86 3.41
N LYS A 211 7.77 15.50 4.36
CA LYS A 211 6.39 15.95 4.20
C LYS A 211 6.34 17.24 3.37
N GLY A 212 5.28 17.39 2.59
CA GLY A 212 4.96 18.65 1.92
C GLY A 212 4.44 19.70 2.90
N ASN A 213 3.95 20.81 2.35
CA ASN A 213 3.40 21.95 3.09
C ASN A 213 1.87 21.99 3.14
N PHE A 214 1.18 20.94 2.68
CA PHE A 214 -0.28 20.85 2.69
C PHE A 214 -0.81 20.80 4.14
N ASP A 215 -1.74 21.70 4.47
CA ASP A 215 -2.44 21.65 5.76
C ASP A 215 -3.59 20.64 5.70
N ILE A 216 -3.40 19.51 6.39
CA ILE A 216 -4.38 18.42 6.46
C ILE A 216 -5.74 18.88 7.00
N LYS A 217 -5.80 19.94 7.81
CA LYS A 217 -7.06 20.44 8.36
C LYS A 217 -7.99 21.02 7.31
N SER A 218 -7.46 21.44 6.15
CA SER A 218 -8.28 21.91 5.02
C SER A 218 -9.26 20.85 4.49
N VAL A 219 -9.01 19.56 4.77
CA VAL A 219 -9.95 18.47 4.42
C VAL A 219 -11.28 18.61 5.15
N LEU A 220 -11.30 19.17 6.37
CA LEU A 220 -12.53 19.36 7.15
C LEU A 220 -13.56 20.21 6.40
N ASP A 221 -13.11 21.18 5.59
CA ASP A 221 -13.96 22.10 4.85
C ASP A 221 -14.20 21.65 3.39
N SER A 222 -13.61 20.54 2.96
CA SER A 222 -13.68 20.09 1.57
C SER A 222 -15.00 19.36 1.26
N VAL A 223 -15.88 20.05 0.51
CA VAL A 223 -17.19 19.52 0.08
C VAL A 223 -17.05 18.29 -0.83
N TYR A 224 -16.01 18.24 -1.66
CA TYR A 224 -15.81 17.18 -2.65
C TYR A 224 -14.79 16.12 -2.20
N PHE A 225 -14.44 16.08 -0.91
CA PHE A 225 -13.56 15.05 -0.37
C PHE A 225 -14.21 13.66 -0.41
N PHE A 226 -15.47 13.59 0.02
CA PHE A 226 -16.34 12.42 -0.10
C PHE A 226 -17.72 12.92 -0.55
N SER A 227 -18.15 12.52 -1.74
CA SER A 227 -19.38 13.00 -2.39
C SER A 227 -20.04 11.94 -3.24
#